data_AF-A0A962GWX5-F1
#
_entry.id   AF-A0A962GWX5-F1
#
_cell.length_a   1.000
_cell.length_b   1.000
_cell.length_c   1.000
_cell.angle_alpha   90.00
_cell.angle_beta   90.00
_cell.angle_gamma   90.00
#
_symmetry.space_group_name_H-M   'P 1'
#
loop_
_entity.id
_entity.type
_entity.pdbx_description
1 polymer ?
#
loop_
_entity_poly.entity_id
_entity_poly.type
_entity_poly.pdbx_seq_one_letter_code
_entity_poly.pdbx_strand_id
1 'polypeptide(L)'
;TLGQSFARLRETQLEPVARFGRAELGAPGASPERVYYPFSGPDALYLLTLFPDVQRSVLTGLEPIGDVPDFTGLRPQEIEAGLAEVRRSLYAILSFSFFRTNDLTVDLRRSRFSGVTPILFVFLAEAGYAVFDVRFILLAPSGQLCRADARLAAKPPQGTIAGVEIDYFLPEDAGFRRLQYFAADLGDGGLSRTPQYLDYIADFDPQATYLKSASYLMYKPYFSRVRKLILDHSELVLQDDSGIPHVWFRPALWQATLYGRYGSPIALFNNWQQPGLREAYARGEPKPLDFGIGYRHRRNDSNLQLYRKRSAPLAQDDASP
;
A
#
# COMPACT_ATOMS: atom_id res chain seq x y z
N THR A 1 15.19 -17.24 14.46
CA THR A 1 14.18 -16.46 15.23
C THR A 1 13.55 -15.42 14.33
N LEU A 2 12.45 -14.77 14.74
CA LEU A 2 11.83 -13.68 13.96
C LEU A 2 12.84 -12.58 13.63
N GLY A 3 13.67 -12.18 14.61
CA GLY A 3 14.74 -11.20 14.39
C GLY A 3 15.76 -11.62 13.33
N GLN A 4 16.16 -12.89 13.26
CA GLN A 4 17.04 -13.38 12.19
C GLN A 4 16.36 -13.38 10.81
N SER A 5 15.06 -13.72 10.76
CA SER A 5 14.28 -13.68 9.51
C SER A 5 14.12 -12.24 9.00
N PHE A 6 13.87 -11.27 9.88
CA PHE A 6 13.81 -9.86 9.52
C PHE A 6 15.17 -9.25 9.20
N ALA A 7 16.24 -9.63 9.89
CA ALA A 7 17.60 -9.21 9.53
C ALA A 7 17.95 -9.64 8.10
N ARG A 8 17.69 -10.91 7.77
CA ARG A 8 17.88 -11.42 6.40
C ARG A 8 16.97 -10.71 5.40
N LEU A 9 15.70 -10.49 5.72
CA LEU A 9 14.78 -9.74 4.86
C LEU A 9 15.30 -8.32 4.61
N ARG A 10 15.81 -7.66 5.66
CA ARG A 10 16.35 -6.30 5.56
C ARG A 10 17.49 -6.24 4.57
N GLU A 11 18.51 -7.08 4.75
CA GLU A 11 19.70 -7.11 3.89
C GLU A 11 19.36 -7.51 2.44
N THR A 12 18.59 -8.60 2.29
CA THR A 12 18.37 -9.21 0.96
C THR A 12 17.28 -8.53 0.13
N GLN A 13 16.37 -7.80 0.78
CA GLN A 13 15.17 -7.25 0.14
C GLN A 13 14.96 -5.77 0.45
N LEU A 14 14.86 -5.38 1.73
CA LEU A 14 14.46 -4.00 2.07
C LEU A 14 15.56 -2.97 1.77
N GLU A 15 16.83 -3.31 1.92
CA GLU A 15 17.94 -2.40 1.58
C GLU A 15 17.98 -2.05 0.09
N PRO A 16 17.91 -3.01 -0.85
CA PRO A 16 17.70 -2.71 -2.27
C PRO A 16 16.46 -1.83 -2.52
N VAL A 17 15.33 -2.13 -1.87
CA VAL A 17 14.09 -1.36 -2.00
C VAL A 17 14.27 0.08 -1.50
N ALA A 18 14.96 0.27 -0.38
CA ALA A 18 15.24 1.59 0.18
C ALA A 18 16.20 2.41 -0.69
N ARG A 19 17.21 1.76 -1.30
CA ARG A 19 18.08 2.40 -2.30
C ARG A 19 17.29 2.86 -3.51
N PHE A 20 16.39 2.01 -4.01
CA PHE A 20 15.49 2.37 -5.11
C PHE A 20 14.58 3.55 -4.73
N GLY A 21 13.96 3.51 -3.54
CA GLY A 21 13.13 4.59 -3.03
C GLY A 21 13.87 5.92 -3.00
N ARG A 22 15.09 5.96 -2.43
CA ARG A 22 15.92 7.17 -2.42
C ARG A 22 16.31 7.67 -3.81
N ALA A 23 16.61 6.77 -4.73
CA ALA A 23 17.05 7.13 -6.08
C ALA A 23 15.90 7.62 -6.97
N GLU A 24 14.72 7.01 -6.87
CA GLU A 24 13.62 7.23 -7.80
C GLU A 24 12.43 7.96 -7.18
N LEU A 25 12.23 7.92 -5.87
CA LEU A 25 11.13 8.62 -5.21
C LEU A 25 11.60 9.90 -4.50
N GLY A 26 12.90 10.04 -4.27
CA GLY A 26 13.52 11.23 -3.68
C GLY A 26 14.42 10.86 -2.50
N ALA A 27 15.55 11.56 -2.38
CA ALA A 27 16.34 11.51 -1.15
C ALA A 27 15.54 12.12 0.02
N PRO A 28 15.92 11.86 1.29
CA PRO A 28 15.27 12.49 2.43
C PRO A 28 15.18 14.02 2.28
N GLY A 29 13.98 14.56 2.53
CA GLY A 29 13.60 15.95 2.27
C GLY A 29 12.99 16.22 0.89
N ALA A 30 12.89 15.21 0.02
CA ALA A 30 12.35 15.35 -1.33
C ALA A 30 11.42 14.18 -1.76
N SER A 31 11.24 13.17 -0.90
CA SER A 31 10.29 12.07 -1.15
C SER A 31 8.85 12.50 -0.84
N PRO A 32 7.83 11.87 -1.46
CA PRO A 32 6.43 12.07 -1.10
C PRO A 32 6.17 11.88 0.39
N GLU A 33 5.47 12.85 1.00
CA GLU A 33 5.06 12.86 2.40
C GLU A 33 3.64 12.30 2.61
N ARG A 34 2.79 12.39 1.58
CA ARG A 34 1.42 11.86 1.55
C ARG A 34 1.29 10.72 0.55
N VAL A 35 1.11 9.50 1.06
CA VAL A 35 1.07 8.30 0.22
C VAL A 35 -0.26 7.55 0.38
N TYR A 36 -0.94 7.34 -0.74
CA TYR A 36 -2.13 6.49 -0.84
C TYR A 36 -1.73 5.08 -1.30
N TYR A 37 -2.16 4.04 -0.58
CA TYR A 37 -1.85 2.65 -0.88
C TYR A 37 -3.12 1.78 -0.86
N PRO A 38 -3.94 1.82 -1.93
CA PRO A 38 -5.11 0.96 -2.04
C PRO A 38 -4.71 -0.49 -2.34
N PHE A 39 -5.58 -1.42 -1.92
CA PHE A 39 -5.36 -2.87 -2.05
C PHE A 39 -4.08 -3.35 -1.34
N SER A 40 -3.65 -2.63 -0.30
CA SER A 40 -2.39 -2.89 0.41
C SER A 40 -2.43 -4.14 1.28
N GLY A 41 -3.61 -4.55 1.73
CA GLY A 41 -3.71 -5.36 2.96
C GLY A 41 -2.96 -4.66 4.10
N PRO A 42 -2.32 -5.39 5.01
CA PRO A 42 -1.55 -4.79 6.10
C PRO A 42 -0.11 -4.39 5.72
N ASP A 43 0.23 -4.22 4.43
CA ASP A 43 1.61 -3.95 3.99
C ASP A 43 2.11 -2.53 4.29
N ALA A 44 2.51 -2.28 5.54
CA ALA A 44 3.21 -1.04 5.90
C ALA A 44 4.71 -1.10 5.59
N LEU A 45 5.31 -2.30 5.53
CA LEU A 45 6.76 -2.43 5.46
C LEU A 45 7.33 -1.90 4.14
N TYR A 46 6.72 -2.23 3.00
CA TYR A 46 7.17 -1.69 1.70
C TYR A 46 6.92 -0.19 1.58
N LEU A 47 5.79 0.29 2.10
CA LEU A 47 5.48 1.72 2.15
C LEU A 47 6.60 2.49 2.88
N LEU A 48 6.91 2.08 4.12
CA LEU A 48 7.92 2.74 4.96
C LEU A 48 9.33 2.62 4.39
N THR A 49 9.60 1.56 3.62
CA THR A 49 10.91 1.34 2.99
C THR A 49 11.09 2.16 1.71
N LEU A 50 10.03 2.31 0.90
CA LEU A 50 10.08 3.02 -0.38
C LEU A 50 10.04 4.55 -0.20
N PHE A 51 9.27 5.03 0.78
CA PHE A 51 8.98 6.46 0.95
C PHE A 51 9.58 6.97 2.28
N PRO A 52 10.86 7.40 2.29
CA PRO A 52 11.55 7.76 3.53
C PRO A 52 10.95 8.98 4.26
N ASP A 53 10.29 9.88 3.53
CA ASP A 53 9.69 11.10 4.09
C ASP A 53 8.18 10.97 4.36
N VAL A 54 7.60 9.75 4.27
CA VAL A 54 6.16 9.58 4.48
C VAL A 54 5.75 10.01 5.89
N GLN A 55 4.87 11.00 5.97
CA GLN A 55 4.31 11.51 7.21
C GLN A 55 2.84 11.12 7.38
N ARG A 56 2.11 11.01 6.28
CA ARG A 56 0.70 10.63 6.27
C ARG A 56 0.49 9.54 5.23
N SER A 57 -0.15 8.45 5.62
CA SER A 57 -0.50 7.39 4.70
C SER A 57 -1.90 6.87 4.90
N VAL A 58 -2.53 6.50 3.79
CA VAL A 58 -3.84 5.83 3.78
C VAL A 58 -3.68 4.49 3.07
N LEU A 59 -3.79 3.41 3.84
CA LEU A 59 -3.83 2.03 3.38
C LEU A 59 -5.28 1.57 3.30
N THR A 60 -5.60 0.66 2.38
CA THR A 60 -6.96 0.12 2.28
C THR A 60 -6.98 -1.31 1.78
N GLY A 61 -7.78 -2.13 2.45
CA GLY A 61 -7.99 -3.54 2.10
C GLY A 61 -9.38 -4.01 2.49
N LEU A 62 -9.67 -5.28 2.20
CA LEU A 62 -10.94 -5.93 2.62
C LEU A 62 -10.81 -6.57 3.99
N GLU A 63 -9.57 -6.72 4.47
CA GLU A 63 -9.25 -7.34 5.74
C GLU A 63 -9.82 -6.50 6.89
N PRO A 64 -10.43 -7.14 7.90
CA PRO A 64 -10.97 -6.42 9.04
C PRO A 64 -9.84 -5.72 9.81
N ILE A 65 -10.16 -4.55 10.38
CA ILE A 65 -9.20 -3.77 11.16
C ILE A 65 -8.64 -4.54 12.36
N GLY A 66 -9.45 -5.43 12.95
CA GLY A 66 -9.07 -6.22 14.12
C GLY A 66 -9.03 -5.41 15.40
N ASP A 67 -8.30 -5.93 16.38
CA ASP A 67 -8.18 -5.33 17.71
C ASP A 67 -6.75 -4.89 18.00
N VAL A 68 -6.60 -3.96 18.96
CA VAL A 68 -5.31 -3.67 19.58
C VAL A 68 -4.99 -4.84 20.52
N PRO A 69 -3.86 -5.55 20.35
CA PRO A 69 -3.47 -6.64 21.25
C PRO A 69 -3.43 -6.18 22.71
N ASP A 70 -4.21 -6.82 23.56
CA ASP A 70 -4.14 -6.66 25.02
C ASP A 70 -3.32 -7.80 25.62
N PHE A 71 -2.18 -7.45 26.21
CA PHE A 71 -1.28 -8.38 26.87
C PHE A 71 -1.53 -8.46 28.38
N THR A 72 -2.48 -7.68 28.91
CA THR A 72 -2.79 -7.63 30.34
C THR A 72 -3.23 -9.00 30.84
N GLY A 73 -2.55 -9.51 31.88
CA GLY A 73 -2.88 -10.80 32.49
C GLY A 73 -2.47 -12.03 31.67
N LEU A 74 -1.77 -11.87 30.55
CA LEU A 74 -1.22 -13.00 29.80
C LEU A 74 0.10 -13.51 30.40
N ARG A 75 0.27 -14.83 30.45
CA ARG A 75 1.55 -15.44 30.83
C ARG A 75 2.54 -15.33 29.68
N PRO A 76 3.86 -15.32 29.95
CA PRO A 76 4.88 -15.26 28.90
C PRO A 76 4.73 -16.34 27.81
N GLN A 77 4.33 -17.56 28.16
CA GLN A 77 4.12 -18.64 27.19
C GLN A 77 2.95 -18.35 26.24
N GLU A 78 1.92 -17.64 26.71
CA GLU A 78 0.73 -17.30 25.92
C GLU A 78 1.04 -16.16 24.95
N ILE A 79 1.87 -15.20 25.37
CA ILE A 79 2.42 -14.15 24.52
C ILE A 79 3.27 -14.78 23.41
N GLU A 80 4.20 -15.67 23.76
CA GLU A 80 5.05 -16.34 22.77
C GLU A 80 4.27 -17.20 21.78
N ALA A 81 3.24 -17.92 22.23
CA ALA A 81 2.37 -18.70 21.36
C ALA A 81 1.64 -17.82 20.33
N GLY A 82 1.06 -16.71 20.78
CA GLY A 82 0.39 -15.77 19.88
C GLY A 82 1.37 -15.07 18.92
N LEU A 83 2.56 -14.68 19.40
CA LEU A 83 3.62 -14.17 18.53
C LEU A 83 4.07 -15.22 17.50
N ALA A 84 4.09 -16.51 17.85
CA ALA A 84 4.39 -17.58 16.91
C ALA A 84 3.35 -17.72 15.79
N GLU A 85 2.07 -17.48 16.07
CA GLU A 85 1.02 -17.43 15.05
C GLU A 85 1.22 -16.25 14.10
N VAL A 86 1.46 -15.05 14.65
CA VAL A 86 1.76 -13.84 13.85
C VAL A 86 2.99 -14.08 12.97
N ARG A 87 4.06 -14.67 13.52
CA ARG A 87 5.27 -15.05 12.77
C ARG A 87 4.95 -15.99 11.60
N ARG A 88 4.06 -16.97 11.79
CA ARG A 88 3.68 -17.93 10.74
C ARG A 88 2.91 -17.25 9.62
N SER A 89 1.94 -16.40 9.97
CA SER A 89 1.18 -15.61 8.99
C SER A 89 2.12 -14.68 8.20
N LEU A 90 3.05 -14.01 8.89
CA LEU A 90 4.05 -13.15 8.26
C LEU A 90 5.05 -13.90 7.39
N TYR A 91 5.47 -15.11 7.75
CA TYR A 91 6.39 -15.88 6.93
C TYR A 91 5.81 -16.20 5.55
N ALA A 92 4.53 -16.59 5.47
CA ALA A 92 3.86 -16.81 4.20
C ALA A 92 3.79 -15.52 3.37
N ILE A 93 3.47 -14.40 4.01
CA ILE A 93 3.37 -13.07 3.39
C ILE A 93 4.74 -12.58 2.85
N LEU A 94 5.77 -12.64 3.68
CA LEU A 94 7.11 -12.14 3.40
C LEU A 94 7.85 -13.00 2.37
N SER A 95 7.58 -14.31 2.33
CA SER A 95 8.23 -15.23 1.38
C SER A 95 7.80 -14.99 -0.07
N PHE A 96 6.61 -14.43 -0.30
CA PHE A 96 6.07 -14.22 -1.65
C PHE A 96 6.06 -12.75 -2.09
N SER A 97 6.47 -11.80 -1.24
CA SER A 97 6.36 -10.34 -1.49
C SER A 97 4.93 -9.83 -1.71
N PHE A 98 3.90 -10.67 -1.51
CA PHE A 98 2.51 -10.30 -1.71
C PHE A 98 1.54 -11.09 -0.82
N PHE A 99 0.36 -10.51 -0.65
CA PHE A 99 -0.72 -10.97 0.23
C PHE A 99 -1.73 -11.80 -0.58
N ARG A 100 -2.05 -13.03 -0.14
CA ARG A 100 -3.14 -13.86 -0.73
C ARG A 100 -4.43 -13.66 0.08
N THR A 101 -5.39 -12.90 -0.46
CA THR A 101 -6.59 -12.42 0.25
C THR A 101 -7.43 -13.50 0.93
N ASN A 102 -7.59 -14.68 0.30
CA ASN A 102 -8.35 -15.78 0.90
C ASN A 102 -7.63 -16.42 2.09
N ASP A 103 -6.32 -16.65 1.96
CA ASP A 103 -5.52 -17.27 3.02
C ASP A 103 -5.38 -16.28 4.21
N LEU A 104 -5.21 -14.98 3.91
CA LEU A 104 -5.16 -13.92 4.91
C LEU A 104 -6.46 -13.72 5.66
N THR A 105 -7.59 -13.67 4.97
CA THR A 105 -8.88 -13.46 5.65
C THR A 105 -9.17 -14.61 6.61
N VAL A 106 -8.75 -15.83 6.27
CA VAL A 106 -8.89 -17.00 7.14
C VAL A 106 -7.91 -16.94 8.33
N ASP A 107 -6.64 -16.62 8.09
CA ASP A 107 -5.61 -16.55 9.14
C ASP A 107 -5.83 -15.37 10.10
N LEU A 108 -6.28 -14.22 9.57
CA LEU A 108 -6.61 -13.01 10.33
C LEU A 108 -7.92 -13.12 11.11
N ARG A 109 -8.79 -14.09 10.81
CA ARG A 109 -10.02 -14.33 11.58
C ARG A 109 -9.89 -15.44 12.62
N ARG A 110 -8.90 -16.33 12.47
CA ARG A 110 -8.73 -17.52 13.32
C ARG A 110 -7.71 -17.35 14.44
N SER A 111 -6.83 -16.36 14.37
CA SER A 111 -5.82 -16.12 15.41
C SER A 111 -6.36 -15.25 16.55
N ARG A 112 -5.72 -15.37 17.72
CA ARG A 112 -6.00 -14.51 18.89
C ARG A 112 -5.66 -13.04 18.64
N PHE A 113 -4.81 -12.77 17.65
CA PHE A 113 -4.44 -11.43 17.17
C PHE A 113 -5.08 -11.17 15.81
N SER A 114 -6.41 -11.06 15.82
CA SER A 114 -7.22 -10.96 14.61
C SER A 114 -7.08 -9.60 13.91
N GLY A 115 -7.20 -9.59 12.58
CA GLY A 115 -7.20 -8.39 11.74
C GLY A 115 -5.84 -7.74 11.47
N VAL A 116 -5.85 -6.59 10.81
CA VAL A 116 -4.62 -5.95 10.31
C VAL A 116 -3.82 -5.20 11.37
N THR A 117 -4.46 -4.71 12.44
CA THR A 117 -3.82 -3.85 13.44
C THR A 117 -2.58 -4.48 14.10
N PRO A 118 -2.62 -5.74 14.56
CA PRO A 118 -1.43 -6.39 15.15
C PRO A 118 -0.28 -6.54 14.15
N ILE A 119 -0.58 -6.79 12.88
CA ILE A 119 0.44 -6.90 11.82
C ILE A 119 1.09 -5.55 11.54
N LEU A 120 0.29 -4.49 11.47
CA LEU A 120 0.79 -3.13 11.29
C LEU A 120 1.78 -2.75 12.41
N PHE A 121 1.50 -3.12 13.66
CA PHE A 121 2.43 -2.90 14.77
C PHE A 121 3.75 -3.63 14.58
N VAL A 122 3.72 -4.88 14.14
CA VAL A 122 4.95 -5.63 13.85
C VAL A 122 5.75 -4.93 12.76
N PHE A 123 5.12 -4.51 11.66
CA PHE A 123 5.85 -3.83 10.58
C PHE A 123 6.40 -2.46 10.99
N LEU A 124 5.68 -1.70 11.82
CA LEU A 124 6.18 -0.44 12.38
C LEU A 124 7.40 -0.69 13.27
N ALA A 125 7.30 -1.64 14.21
CA ALA A 125 8.40 -2.00 15.11
C ALA A 125 9.63 -2.52 14.33
N GLU A 126 9.42 -3.35 13.31
CA GLU A 126 10.49 -3.86 12.45
C GLU A 126 11.10 -2.77 11.57
N ALA A 127 10.34 -1.73 11.22
CA ALA A 127 10.86 -0.55 10.56
C ALA A 127 11.56 0.44 11.51
N GLY A 128 11.61 0.14 12.83
CA GLY A 128 12.27 0.96 13.85
C GLY A 128 11.37 1.99 14.53
N TYR A 129 10.08 2.03 14.17
CA TYR A 129 9.13 2.99 14.70
C TYR A 129 8.52 2.54 16.03
N ALA A 130 8.27 3.50 16.91
CA ALA A 130 7.46 3.32 18.10
C ALA A 130 6.03 3.82 17.85
N VAL A 131 5.04 3.04 18.30
CA VAL A 131 3.63 3.45 18.30
C VAL A 131 3.37 4.40 19.46
N PHE A 132 2.76 5.55 19.19
CA PHE A 132 2.39 6.54 20.19
C PHE A 132 0.92 6.42 20.60
N ASP A 133 0.02 6.36 19.62
CA ASP A 133 -1.42 6.28 19.87
C ASP A 133 -2.12 5.46 18.78
N VAL A 134 -3.20 4.79 19.17
CA VAL A 134 -4.00 3.95 18.28
C VAL A 134 -5.47 4.21 18.53
N ARG A 135 -6.19 4.58 17.48
CA ARG A 135 -7.59 4.99 17.56
C ARG A 135 -8.39 4.28 16.49
N PHE A 136 -9.49 3.64 16.90
CA PHE A 136 -10.50 3.21 15.93
C PHE A 136 -11.26 4.43 15.40
N ILE A 137 -11.49 4.44 14.09
CA ILE A 137 -12.14 5.53 13.38
C ILE A 137 -13.25 4.98 12.48
N LEU A 138 -14.27 5.81 12.25
CA LEU A 138 -15.30 5.59 11.24
C LEU A 138 -15.29 6.77 10.27
N LEU A 139 -15.25 6.48 8.97
CA LEU A 139 -15.58 7.47 7.96
C LEU A 139 -17.10 7.50 7.77
N ALA A 140 -17.73 8.54 8.31
CA ALA A 140 -19.17 8.74 8.25
C ALA A 140 -19.64 9.09 6.83
N PRO A 141 -20.92 8.86 6.46
CA PRO A 141 -21.46 9.26 5.15
C PRO A 141 -21.29 10.74 4.81
N SER A 142 -21.12 11.61 5.82
CA SER A 142 -20.82 13.04 5.66
C SER A 142 -19.39 13.34 5.18
N GLY A 143 -18.51 12.33 5.08
CA GLY A 143 -17.08 12.49 4.83
C GLY A 143 -16.24 12.80 6.08
N GLN A 144 -16.87 12.94 7.25
CA GLN A 144 -16.15 13.21 8.50
C GLN A 144 -15.58 11.93 9.13
N LEU A 145 -14.37 12.04 9.67
CA LEU A 145 -13.78 11.01 10.53
C LEU A 145 -14.23 11.18 11.98
N CYS A 146 -14.85 10.12 12.50
CA CYS A 146 -15.30 10.05 13.88
C CYS A 146 -14.48 9.00 14.64
N ARG A 147 -14.14 9.27 15.90
CA ARG A 147 -13.57 8.24 16.79
C ARG A 147 -14.64 7.20 17.11
N ALA A 148 -14.23 5.95 17.23
CA ALA A 148 -15.07 4.84 17.65
C ALA A 148 -14.37 4.02 18.74
N ASP A 149 -15.16 3.27 19.51
CA ASP A 149 -14.62 2.19 20.32
C ASP A 149 -14.48 0.89 19.48
N ALA A 150 -13.81 -0.11 20.05
CA ALA A 150 -13.59 -1.39 19.38
C ALA A 150 -14.91 -2.10 18.97
N ARG A 151 -15.96 -1.98 19.80
CA ARG A 151 -17.24 -2.67 19.55
C ARG A 151 -17.96 -2.07 18.34
N LEU A 152 -17.99 -0.74 18.27
CA LEU A 152 -18.60 -0.01 17.16
C LEU A 152 -17.78 -0.19 15.88
N ALA A 153 -16.45 -0.19 15.97
CA ALA A 153 -15.59 -0.38 14.80
C ALA A 153 -15.64 -1.82 14.25
N ALA A 154 -15.86 -2.83 15.10
CA ALA A 154 -16.06 -4.23 14.68
C ALA A 154 -17.42 -4.46 13.98
N LYS A 155 -18.42 -3.63 14.27
CA LYS A 155 -19.75 -3.66 13.65
C LYS A 155 -20.17 -2.24 13.25
N PRO A 156 -19.53 -1.68 12.20
CA PRO A 156 -19.75 -0.30 11.81
C PRO A 156 -21.21 -0.09 11.36
N PRO A 157 -21.84 1.05 11.70
CA PRO A 157 -23.16 1.41 11.17
C PRO A 157 -23.18 1.36 9.64
N GLN A 158 -24.35 1.03 9.07
CA GLN A 158 -24.50 0.95 7.62
C GLN A 158 -24.08 2.27 6.94
N GLY A 159 -23.32 2.14 5.86
CA GLY A 159 -22.82 3.29 5.10
C GLY A 159 -21.60 3.98 5.71
N THR A 160 -21.08 3.53 6.86
CA THR A 160 -19.78 3.97 7.40
C THR A 160 -18.67 3.02 6.99
N ILE A 161 -17.42 3.50 7.01
CA ILE A 161 -16.24 2.68 6.74
C ILE A 161 -15.41 2.60 8.02
N ALA A 162 -15.13 1.39 8.48
CA ALA A 162 -14.29 1.17 9.64
C ALA A 162 -12.81 1.34 9.30
N GLY A 163 -12.07 1.96 10.20
CA GLY A 163 -10.63 2.14 10.08
C GLY A 163 -9.91 2.13 11.42
N VAL A 164 -8.59 2.06 11.35
CA VAL A 164 -7.69 2.29 12.48
C VAL A 164 -6.69 3.38 12.09
N GLU A 165 -6.48 4.34 12.99
CA GLU A 165 -5.47 5.37 12.88
C GLU A 165 -4.36 5.09 13.90
N ILE A 166 -3.13 5.05 13.42
CA ILE A 166 -1.94 4.79 14.22
C ILE A 166 -1.02 6.00 14.08
N ASP A 167 -0.79 6.70 15.19
CA ASP A 167 0.26 7.71 15.30
C ASP A 167 1.53 7.04 15.80
N TYR A 168 2.65 7.28 15.11
CA TYR A 168 3.94 6.64 15.37
C TYR A 168 5.09 7.58 15.07
N PHE A 169 6.29 7.27 15.57
CA PHE A 169 7.47 8.12 15.41
C PHE A 169 8.75 7.28 15.42
N LEU A 170 9.85 7.79 14.84
CA LEU A 170 11.16 7.20 15.07
C LEU A 170 11.70 7.74 16.39
N PRO A 171 12.17 6.88 17.31
CA PRO A 171 12.78 7.32 18.55
C PRO A 171 13.93 8.32 18.35
N GLU A 172 14.67 8.19 17.24
CA GLU A 172 15.78 9.08 16.90
C GLU A 172 15.39 10.48 16.39
N ASP A 173 14.19 10.67 15.82
CA ASP A 173 13.79 11.96 15.22
C ASP A 173 12.58 12.63 15.87
N ALA A 174 11.82 11.90 16.70
CA ALA A 174 10.57 12.36 17.32
C ALA A 174 9.55 12.99 16.35
N GLY A 175 9.69 12.73 15.05
CA GLY A 175 8.79 13.18 14.00
C GLY A 175 7.53 12.31 14.00
N PHE A 176 6.40 12.89 14.38
CA PHE A 176 5.13 12.18 14.36
C PHE A 176 4.64 11.94 12.94
N ARG A 177 4.24 10.70 12.69
CA ARG A 177 3.69 10.19 11.45
C ARG A 177 2.37 9.51 11.74
N ARG A 178 1.51 9.43 10.73
CA ARG A 178 0.17 8.86 10.85
C ARG A 178 -0.11 7.89 9.72
N LEU A 179 -0.50 6.68 10.08
CA LEU A 179 -1.00 5.66 9.17
C LEU A 179 -2.47 5.43 9.48
N GLN A 180 -3.31 5.57 8.46
CA GLN A 180 -4.71 5.17 8.53
C GLN A 180 -4.90 3.93 7.65
N TYR A 181 -5.57 2.93 8.18
CA TYR A 181 -6.03 1.79 7.40
C TYR A 181 -7.55 1.76 7.39
N PHE A 182 -8.17 1.66 6.21
CA PHE A 182 -9.61 1.44 6.06
C PHE A 182 -9.93 0.04 5.56
N ALA A 183 -10.93 -0.58 6.17
CA ALA A 183 -11.55 -1.81 5.68
C ALA A 183 -12.68 -1.44 4.71
N ALA A 184 -12.38 -1.36 3.40
CA ALA A 184 -13.30 -0.85 2.39
C ALA A 184 -13.29 -1.67 1.09
N ASP A 185 -14.48 -1.82 0.48
CA ASP A 185 -14.65 -2.39 -0.85
C ASP A 185 -14.50 -1.29 -1.91
N LEU A 186 -13.35 -1.28 -2.59
CA LEU A 186 -13.00 -0.30 -3.62
C LEU A 186 -13.55 -0.65 -5.02
N GLY A 187 -14.33 -1.72 -5.14
CA GLY A 187 -15.11 -1.97 -6.35
C GLY A 187 -16.18 -0.89 -6.52
N ASP A 188 -16.56 -0.59 -7.76
CA ASP A 188 -17.52 0.47 -8.08
C ASP A 188 -18.84 0.29 -7.31
N GLY A 189 -19.27 -0.97 -7.10
CA GLY A 189 -20.44 -1.29 -6.27
C GLY A 189 -20.24 -1.02 -4.78
N GLY A 190 -19.05 -1.25 -4.22
CA GLY A 190 -18.68 -0.90 -2.85
C GLY A 190 -18.61 0.61 -2.64
N LEU A 191 -17.97 1.31 -3.58
CA LEU A 191 -17.90 2.77 -3.61
C LEU A 191 -19.26 3.42 -3.86
N SER A 192 -20.24 2.73 -4.44
CA SER A 192 -21.62 3.23 -4.51
C SER A 192 -22.32 3.17 -3.16
N ARG A 193 -21.95 2.22 -2.29
CA ARG A 193 -22.48 2.14 -0.90
C ARG A 193 -21.75 3.08 0.06
N THR A 194 -20.52 3.46 -0.27
CA THR A 194 -19.64 4.30 0.56
C THR A 194 -18.94 5.38 -0.28
N PRO A 195 -19.71 6.26 -0.96
CA PRO A 195 -19.15 7.24 -1.90
C PRO A 195 -18.19 8.23 -1.25
N GLN A 196 -18.39 8.54 0.04
CA GLN A 196 -17.56 9.45 0.81
C GLN A 196 -16.08 9.06 0.86
N TYR A 197 -15.76 7.80 0.57
CA TYR A 197 -14.38 7.34 0.48
C TYR A 197 -13.60 8.08 -0.61
N LEU A 198 -14.24 8.33 -1.76
CA LEU A 198 -13.58 9.01 -2.88
C LEU A 198 -13.22 10.44 -2.50
N ASP A 199 -14.16 11.15 -1.87
CA ASP A 199 -13.97 12.52 -1.41
C ASP A 199 -12.87 12.58 -0.34
N TYR A 200 -12.86 11.63 0.60
CA TYR A 200 -11.83 11.54 1.62
C TYR A 200 -10.41 11.38 1.04
N ILE A 201 -10.24 10.53 0.03
CA ILE A 201 -8.93 10.36 -0.62
C ILE A 201 -8.57 11.56 -1.51
N ALA A 202 -9.56 12.20 -2.14
CA ALA A 202 -9.32 13.43 -2.88
C ALA A 202 -8.82 14.55 -1.96
N ASP A 203 -9.47 14.73 -0.80
CA ASP A 203 -9.07 15.72 0.23
C ASP A 203 -7.74 15.37 0.90
N PHE A 204 -7.39 14.08 0.97
CA PHE A 204 -6.07 13.63 1.40
C PHE A 204 -4.95 14.10 0.46
N ASP A 205 -5.27 14.40 -0.80
CA ASP A 205 -4.37 14.96 -1.81
C ASP A 205 -3.04 14.19 -1.94
N PRO A 206 -3.07 12.95 -2.46
CA PRO A 206 -1.91 12.06 -2.46
C PRO A 206 -0.81 12.56 -3.41
N GLN A 207 0.38 12.83 -2.85
CA GLN A 207 1.57 13.09 -3.66
C GLN A 207 2.02 11.83 -4.41
N ALA A 208 1.83 10.66 -3.81
CA ALA A 208 2.08 9.38 -4.47
C ALA A 208 0.96 8.38 -4.21
N THR A 209 0.64 7.58 -5.22
CA THR A 209 -0.08 6.31 -5.06
C THR A 209 0.88 5.15 -5.25
N TYR A 210 0.89 4.22 -4.30
CA TYR A 210 1.62 2.96 -4.41
C TYR A 210 0.65 1.81 -4.62
N LEU A 211 0.96 0.92 -5.57
CA LEU A 211 0.18 -0.27 -5.88
C LEU A 211 1.12 -1.46 -5.95
N LYS A 212 0.82 -2.52 -5.22
CA LYS A 212 1.58 -3.76 -5.31
C LYS A 212 0.66 -4.95 -5.17
N SER A 213 0.79 -5.89 -6.10
CA SER A 213 0.01 -7.13 -6.11
C SER A 213 -1.49 -6.89 -5.97
N ALA A 214 -2.00 -5.89 -6.69
CA ALA A 214 -3.38 -5.43 -6.63
C ALA A 214 -4.37 -6.34 -7.38
N SER A 215 -4.03 -7.63 -7.52
CA SER A 215 -4.87 -8.68 -8.11
C SER A 215 -5.45 -8.36 -9.50
N TYR A 216 -4.81 -7.46 -10.26
CA TYR A 216 -5.28 -6.99 -11.57
C TYR A 216 -6.71 -6.43 -11.52
N LEU A 217 -7.15 -5.93 -10.34
CA LEU A 217 -8.54 -5.50 -10.13
C LEU A 217 -8.91 -4.33 -11.04
N MET A 218 -8.00 -3.37 -11.21
CA MET A 218 -8.21 -2.17 -12.02
C MET A 218 -8.14 -2.41 -13.53
N TYR A 219 -8.00 -3.65 -13.98
CA TYR A 219 -8.23 -4.04 -15.38
C TYR A 219 -9.72 -4.16 -15.69
N LYS A 220 -10.51 -4.40 -14.65
CA LYS A 220 -11.92 -4.70 -14.78
C LYS A 220 -12.71 -3.40 -14.87
N PRO A 221 -13.82 -3.39 -15.64
CA PRO A 221 -14.63 -2.18 -15.82
C PRO A 221 -15.25 -1.69 -14.50
N TYR A 222 -15.55 -2.60 -13.57
CA TYR A 222 -16.17 -2.30 -12.28
C TYR A 222 -15.18 -1.88 -11.16
N PHE A 223 -13.94 -1.52 -11.51
CA PHE A 223 -13.00 -0.80 -10.64
C PHE A 223 -12.63 0.56 -11.28
N SER A 224 -13.55 1.13 -12.05
CA SER A 224 -13.29 2.35 -12.82
C SER A 224 -13.17 3.59 -11.94
N ARG A 225 -13.92 3.68 -10.85
CA ARG A 225 -13.96 4.86 -9.98
C ARG A 225 -12.67 5.05 -9.21
N VAL A 226 -12.15 3.97 -8.59
CA VAL A 226 -10.85 4.02 -7.91
C VAL A 226 -9.69 4.24 -8.89
N ARG A 227 -9.75 3.64 -10.09
CA ARG A 227 -8.75 3.90 -11.15
C ARG A 227 -8.75 5.38 -11.55
N LYS A 228 -9.93 5.98 -11.73
CA LYS A 228 -10.09 7.41 -12.03
C LYS A 228 -9.54 8.28 -10.91
N LEU A 229 -9.93 8.00 -9.66
CA LEU A 229 -9.45 8.72 -8.47
C LEU A 229 -7.91 8.78 -8.44
N ILE A 230 -7.23 7.65 -8.65
CA ILE A 230 -5.76 7.59 -8.65
C ILE A 230 -5.17 8.45 -9.78
N LEU A 231 -5.69 8.32 -11.01
CA LEU A 231 -5.20 9.04 -12.18
C LEU A 231 -5.43 10.56 -12.08
N ASP A 232 -6.50 10.99 -11.41
CA ASP A 232 -6.82 12.41 -11.30
C ASP A 232 -6.04 13.09 -10.18
N HIS A 233 -5.90 12.43 -9.02
CA HIS A 233 -5.42 13.06 -7.79
C HIS A 233 -3.98 12.71 -7.40
N SER A 234 -3.34 11.73 -8.06
CA SER A 234 -1.93 11.44 -7.77
C SER A 234 -0.99 12.27 -8.64
N GLU A 235 0.13 12.69 -8.06
CA GLU A 235 1.25 13.28 -8.83
C GLU A 235 2.23 12.20 -9.32
N LEU A 236 2.31 11.10 -8.58
CA LEU A 236 3.15 9.95 -8.90
C LEU A 236 2.40 8.65 -8.65
N VAL A 237 2.58 7.66 -9.52
CA VAL A 237 2.09 6.28 -9.31
C VAL A 237 3.25 5.30 -9.46
N LEU A 238 3.56 4.56 -8.40
CA LEU A 238 4.52 3.46 -8.41
C LEU A 238 3.75 2.14 -8.35
N GLN A 239 3.96 1.25 -9.33
CA GLN A 239 3.22 -0.01 -9.39
C GLN A 239 3.96 -1.15 -10.07
N ASP A 240 3.64 -2.40 -9.71
CA ASP A 240 3.87 -3.55 -10.60
C ASP A 240 2.73 -3.69 -11.62
N ASP A 241 2.85 -4.65 -12.54
CA ASP A 241 1.90 -4.84 -13.64
C ASP A 241 0.48 -5.23 -13.20
N SER A 242 0.27 -5.64 -11.95
CA SER A 242 -1.06 -5.92 -11.41
C SER A 242 -1.87 -4.68 -11.02
N GLY A 243 -1.28 -3.48 -11.09
CA GLY A 243 -1.95 -2.20 -10.82
C GLY A 243 -2.87 -1.72 -11.95
N ILE A 244 -2.79 -0.43 -12.29
CA ILE A 244 -3.52 0.19 -13.38
C ILE A 244 -2.89 -0.23 -14.72
N PRO A 245 -3.67 -0.69 -15.73
CA PRO A 245 -3.09 -1.03 -17.02
C PRO A 245 -2.36 0.17 -17.67
N HIS A 246 -1.19 -0.07 -18.25
CA HIS A 246 -0.29 0.93 -18.87
C HIS A 246 -1.01 1.88 -19.82
N VAL A 247 -1.97 1.36 -20.59
CA VAL A 247 -2.75 2.13 -21.58
C VAL A 247 -3.53 3.31 -20.97
N TRP A 248 -3.83 3.28 -19.67
CA TRP A 248 -4.53 4.38 -19.00
C TRP A 248 -3.61 5.56 -18.67
N PHE A 249 -2.29 5.36 -18.61
CA PHE A 249 -1.31 6.41 -18.43
C PHE A 249 -0.99 7.09 -19.76
N ARG A 250 -1.87 8.02 -20.17
CA ARG A 250 -1.74 8.73 -21.44
C ARG A 250 -0.39 9.46 -21.52
N PRO A 251 0.44 9.23 -22.56
CA PRO A 251 1.77 9.84 -22.67
C PRO A 251 1.81 11.37 -22.64
N ALA A 252 0.71 12.02 -23.05
CA ALA A 252 0.54 13.47 -22.99
C ALA A 252 0.44 14.02 -21.55
N LEU A 253 -0.01 13.19 -20.60
CA LEU A 253 -0.22 13.56 -19.20
C LEU A 253 0.80 12.90 -18.26
N TRP A 254 1.38 11.77 -18.66
CA TRP A 254 2.24 10.96 -17.82
C TRP A 254 3.57 10.65 -18.49
N GLN A 255 4.64 10.70 -17.71
CA GLN A 255 5.94 10.16 -18.06
C GLN A 255 6.13 8.82 -17.36
N ALA A 256 6.33 7.76 -18.14
CA ALA A 256 6.61 6.42 -17.63
C ALA A 256 8.11 6.16 -17.55
N THR A 257 8.56 5.57 -16.44
CA THR A 257 9.87 4.92 -16.31
C THR A 257 9.65 3.46 -15.94
N LEU A 258 10.30 2.56 -16.67
CA LEU A 258 10.11 1.11 -16.55
C LEU A 258 11.34 0.47 -15.93
N TYR A 259 11.14 -0.57 -15.10
CA TYR A 259 12.22 -1.24 -14.38
C TYR A 259 12.10 -2.76 -14.45
N GLY A 260 13.24 -3.43 -14.52
CA GLY A 260 13.31 -4.88 -14.53
C GLY A 260 12.79 -5.45 -15.83
N ARG A 261 12.00 -6.53 -15.75
CA ARG A 261 11.54 -7.29 -16.91
C ARG A 261 10.04 -7.54 -16.84
N TYR A 262 9.32 -7.08 -17.86
CA TYR A 262 7.93 -7.48 -18.05
C TYR A 262 7.82 -8.81 -18.81
N GLY A 263 7.49 -9.87 -18.07
CA GLY A 263 7.11 -11.17 -18.62
C GLY A 263 5.59 -11.32 -18.76
N SER A 264 5.11 -12.55 -18.96
CA SER A 264 3.68 -12.84 -18.81
C SER A 264 3.28 -12.83 -17.32
N PRO A 265 2.03 -12.44 -16.98
CA PRO A 265 1.48 -12.65 -15.64
C PRO A 265 1.60 -14.10 -15.20
N ILE A 266 1.57 -14.36 -13.89
CA ILE A 266 1.53 -15.72 -13.35
C ILE A 266 0.30 -16.49 -13.86
N ALA A 267 0.31 -17.82 -13.79
CA ALA A 267 -0.76 -18.67 -14.33
C ALA A 267 -2.17 -18.25 -13.88
N LEU A 268 -2.33 -17.84 -12.61
CA LEU A 268 -3.60 -17.37 -12.05
C LEU A 268 -4.17 -16.12 -12.77
N PHE A 269 -3.30 -15.29 -13.34
CA PHE A 269 -3.63 -14.00 -13.96
C PHE A 269 -3.25 -13.94 -15.45
N ASN A 270 -3.06 -15.09 -16.10
CA ASN A 270 -2.58 -15.15 -17.49
C ASN A 270 -3.47 -14.42 -18.51
N ASN A 271 -4.74 -14.17 -18.18
CA ASN A 271 -5.67 -13.42 -19.03
C ASN A 271 -5.43 -11.89 -19.03
N TRP A 272 -4.55 -11.38 -18.15
CA TRP A 272 -4.29 -9.95 -17.98
C TRP A 272 -2.97 -9.49 -18.60
N GLN A 273 -2.57 -10.11 -19.71
CA GLN A 273 -1.42 -9.64 -20.47
C GLN A 273 -1.67 -8.23 -21.01
N GLN A 274 -0.62 -7.41 -21.04
CA GLN A 274 -0.66 -6.05 -21.54
C GLN A 274 0.21 -5.91 -22.79
N PRO A 275 -0.36 -5.98 -24.00
CA PRO A 275 0.40 -5.79 -25.24
C PRO A 275 1.14 -4.45 -25.29
N GLY A 276 0.48 -3.36 -24.89
CA GLY A 276 1.10 -2.03 -24.85
C GLY A 276 2.27 -1.93 -23.86
N LEU A 277 2.17 -2.55 -22.68
CA LEU A 277 3.30 -2.60 -21.74
C LEU A 277 4.44 -3.45 -22.30
N ARG A 278 4.14 -4.58 -22.95
CA ARG A 278 5.14 -5.42 -23.61
C ARG A 278 5.90 -4.66 -24.70
N GLU A 279 5.18 -3.90 -25.51
CA GLU A 279 5.77 -3.03 -26.53
C GLU A 279 6.63 -1.93 -25.91
N ALA A 280 6.17 -1.31 -24.81
CA ALA A 280 6.94 -0.29 -24.08
C ALA A 280 8.25 -0.85 -23.49
N TYR A 281 8.24 -2.07 -22.94
CA TYR A 281 9.46 -2.75 -22.49
C TYR A 281 10.39 -3.18 -23.64
N ALA A 282 9.82 -3.56 -24.80
CA ALA A 282 10.61 -4.01 -25.95
C ALA A 282 11.28 -2.86 -26.71
N ARG A 283 10.64 -1.68 -26.74
CA ARG A 283 11.16 -0.49 -27.44
C ARG A 283 11.92 0.48 -26.53
N GLY A 284 11.60 0.48 -25.24
CA GLY A 284 12.26 1.33 -24.26
C GLY A 284 13.55 0.70 -23.72
N GLU A 285 14.17 1.42 -22.79
CA GLU A 285 15.34 0.96 -22.05
C GLU A 285 14.94 0.83 -20.57
N PRO A 286 14.30 -0.30 -20.16
CA PRO A 286 13.93 -0.48 -18.77
C PRO A 286 15.19 -0.47 -17.90
N LYS A 287 15.16 0.31 -16.82
CA LYS A 287 16.24 0.39 -15.84
C LYS A 287 16.36 -0.93 -15.06
N PRO A 288 17.55 -1.28 -14.52
CA PRO A 288 17.70 -2.45 -13.66
C PRO A 288 16.79 -2.41 -12.43
N LEU A 289 16.38 -3.59 -11.94
CA LEU A 289 15.62 -3.76 -10.70
C LEU A 289 16.30 -4.82 -9.83
N ASP A 290 16.91 -4.38 -8.74
CA ASP A 290 17.80 -5.23 -7.92
C ASP A 290 17.10 -6.09 -6.89
N PHE A 291 15.77 -6.00 -6.79
CA PHE A 291 14.95 -6.77 -5.87
C PHE A 291 13.74 -7.38 -6.58
N GLY A 292 13.13 -8.38 -5.95
CA GLY A 292 11.89 -8.97 -6.45
C GLY A 292 10.65 -8.27 -5.90
N ILE A 293 9.62 -8.06 -6.69
CA ILE A 293 8.38 -7.40 -6.25
C ILE A 293 7.16 -7.90 -7.05
N GLY A 294 5.97 -7.71 -6.49
CA GLY A 294 4.71 -8.09 -7.14
C GLY A 294 4.54 -9.61 -7.21
N TYR A 295 3.64 -10.08 -8.09
CA TYR A 295 3.39 -11.53 -8.22
C TYR A 295 4.60 -12.32 -8.73
N ARG A 296 5.45 -11.70 -9.55
CA ARG A 296 6.72 -12.29 -10.02
C ARG A 296 7.89 -11.89 -9.12
N HIS A 297 7.72 -12.03 -7.81
CA HIS A 297 8.64 -11.64 -6.73
C HIS A 297 10.07 -12.22 -6.76
N ARG A 298 10.47 -13.00 -7.77
CA ARG A 298 11.85 -13.47 -7.88
C ARG A 298 12.71 -12.35 -8.44
N ARG A 299 13.89 -12.14 -7.86
CA ARG A 299 14.90 -11.22 -8.39
C ARG A 299 15.15 -11.49 -9.89
N ASN A 300 15.26 -10.43 -10.68
CA ASN A 300 15.41 -10.47 -12.15
C ASN A 300 14.20 -11.01 -12.94
N ASP A 301 13.06 -11.27 -12.29
CA ASP A 301 11.82 -11.71 -12.95
C ASP A 301 10.62 -10.80 -12.65
N SER A 302 10.85 -9.72 -11.90
CA SER A 302 9.86 -8.70 -11.56
C SER A 302 9.91 -7.51 -12.51
N ASN A 303 8.80 -6.77 -12.53
CA ASN A 303 8.73 -5.45 -13.16
C ASN A 303 8.23 -4.43 -12.15
N LEU A 304 8.62 -3.18 -12.37
CA LEU A 304 8.11 -2.03 -11.64
C LEU A 304 7.97 -0.87 -12.62
N GLN A 305 6.96 -0.03 -12.41
CA GLN A 305 6.60 1.06 -13.29
C GLN A 305 6.40 2.31 -12.44
N LEU A 306 7.06 3.39 -12.82
CA LEU A 306 6.94 4.69 -12.19
C LEU A 306 6.33 5.66 -13.20
N TYR A 307 5.12 6.12 -12.91
CA TYR A 307 4.45 7.14 -13.70
C TYR A 307 4.49 8.45 -12.92
N ARG A 308 5.02 9.50 -13.54
CA ARG A 308 4.96 10.87 -13.00
C ARG A 308 4.07 11.72 -13.88
N LYS A 309 3.20 12.51 -13.26
CA LYS A 309 2.38 13.48 -13.96
C LYS A 309 3.30 14.51 -14.59
N ARG A 310 3.05 14.87 -15.84
CA ARG A 310 3.76 15.97 -16.50
C ARG A 310 3.22 17.27 -15.93
N SER A 311 4.11 18.19 -15.57
CA SER A 311 3.71 19.57 -15.29
C SER A 311 2.96 20.10 -16.51
N ALA A 312 1.82 20.77 -16.28
CA ALA A 312 1.13 21.46 -17.36
C ALA A 312 2.13 22.42 -18.04
N PRO A 313 2.17 22.51 -19.38
CA PRO A 313 2.93 23.56 -20.03
C PRO A 313 2.46 24.89 -19.45
N LEU A 314 3.38 25.71 -18.94
CA LEU A 314 3.08 27.11 -18.66
C LEU A 314 2.50 27.67 -19.96
N ALA A 315 1.27 28.18 -19.89
CA ALA A 315 0.71 28.94 -21.00
C ALA A 315 1.73 30.05 -21.28
N GLN A 316 2.33 30.02 -22.47
CA GLN A 316 3.13 31.14 -22.93
C GLN A 316 2.15 32.30 -23.04
N ASP A 317 2.27 33.26 -22.12
CA ASP A 317 1.63 34.56 -22.28
C ASP A 317 2.14 35.14 -23.60
N ASP A 318 1.31 35.04 -24.63
CA ASP A 318 1.43 35.82 -25.86
C ASP A 318 1.12 37.28 -25.52
N ALA A 319 2.00 37.90 -24.74
CA ALA A 319 2.15 39.34 -24.67
C ALA A 319 3.13 39.73 -25.78
N SER A 320 2.59 39.87 -27.00
CA SER A 320 3.27 40.67 -28.03
C SER A 320 2.81 42.14 -27.93
N PRO A 321 3.73 43.09 -28.08
CA PRO A 321 3.58 44.51 -27.71
C PRO A 321 2.65 45.33 -28.60
#